data_AF-A0A8T5EDV1-F1
#
_entry.id   AF-A0A8T5EDV1-F1
#
_cell.length_a   1.000
_cell.length_b   1.000
_cell.length_c   1.000
_cell.angle_alpha   90.00
_cell.angle_beta   90.00
_cell.angle_gamma   90.00
#
_symmetry.space_group_name_H-M   'P 1'
#
loop_
_entity.id
_entity.type
_entity.pdbx_description
1 polymer ?
#
loop_
_entity_poly.entity_id
_entity_poly.type
_entity_poly.pdbx_seq_one_letter_code
_entity_poly.pdbx_strand_id
1 'polypeptide(L)' 'MEREQAVSVAKKIAYLLIITGITMLVATIMYFSTVSISWMSYVGIIVGGLMLGIGSMVIRFIKKLKLDIKSSH' A
#
# COMPACT_ATOMS: atom_id res chain seq x y z
N MET A 1 19.37 17.01 -2.84
CA MET A 1 19.23 16.15 -4.05
C MET A 1 18.99 14.68 -3.71
N GLU A 2 19.84 13.97 -2.96
CA GLU A 2 19.64 12.53 -2.66
C GLU A 2 18.38 12.21 -1.84
N ARG A 3 18.07 13.02 -0.82
CA ARG A 3 16.89 12.82 0.03
C ARG A 3 15.56 13.00 -0.71
N GLU A 4 15.48 13.96 -1.62
CA GLU A 4 14.26 14.20 -2.42
C GLU A 4 14.01 13.06 -3.41
N GLN A 5 15.07 12.52 -4.00
CA GLN A 5 15.00 11.33 -4.85
C GLN A 5 14.55 10.10 -4.06
N ALA A 6 15.09 9.87 -2.86
CA ALA A 6 14.66 8.78 -1.98
C ALA A 6 13.16 8.90 -1.61
N VAL A 7 12.68 10.09 -1.28
CA VAL A 7 11.27 10.35 -0.99
C VAL A 7 10.38 10.09 -2.22
N SER A 8 10.84 10.47 -3.41
CA SER A 8 10.13 10.22 -4.67
C SER A 8 10.01 8.72 -4.97
N VAL A 9 11.09 7.96 -4.78
CA VAL A 9 11.10 6.50 -4.95
C VAL A 9 10.21 5.81 -3.92
N ALA A 10 10.32 6.18 -2.64
CA ALA A 10 9.47 5.63 -1.59
C ALA A 10 7.98 5.86 -1.86
N LYS A 11 7.62 7.02 -2.43
CA LYS A 11 6.24 7.32 -2.83
C LYS A 11 5.75 6.40 -3.94
N LYS A 12 6.58 6.13 -4.96
CA LYS A 12 6.25 5.20 -6.04
C LYS A 12 6.04 3.77 -5.51
N ILE A 13 6.94 3.32 -4.63
CA ILE A 13 6.84 2.00 -3.99
C ILE A 13 5.54 1.89 -3.18
N ALA A 14 5.19 2.92 -2.42
CA ALA A 14 3.95 2.93 -1.65
C ALA A 14 2.70 2.83 -2.54
N TYR A 15 2.67 3.53 -3.68
CA TYR A 15 1.58 3.39 -4.64
C TYR A 15 1.52 1.99 -5.25
N LEU A 16 2.66 1.38 -5.59
CA LEU A 16 2.69 0.00 -6.08
C LEU A 16 2.12 -0.97 -5.04
N LEU A 17 2.52 -0.83 -3.77
CA LEU A 17 1.98 -1.61 -2.65
C LEU A 17 0.46 -1.50 -2.53
N ILE A 18 -0.08 -0.28 -2.64
CA ILE A 18 -1.52 -0.04 -2.61
C ILE A 18 -2.21 -0.71 -3.81
N ILE A 19 -1.69 -0.50 -5.02
CA ILE A 19 -2.27 -1.08 -6.24
C ILE A 19 -2.29 -2.61 -6.14
N THR A 20 -1.17 -3.22 -5.76
CA THR A 20 -1.10 -4.68 -5.58
C THR A 20 -2.07 -5.17 -4.52
N GLY A 21 -2.19 -4.46 -3.38
CA GLY A 21 -3.15 -4.79 -2.32
C GLY A 21 -4.60 -4.74 -2.83
N ILE A 22 -4.97 -3.69 -3.59
CA ILE A 22 -6.31 -3.58 -4.20
C ILE A 22 -6.55 -4.72 -5.17
N THR A 23 -5.61 -4.98 -6.09
CA THR A 23 -5.74 -6.07 -7.07
C THR A 23 -5.93 -7.41 -6.38
N MET A 24 -5.20 -7.68 -5.30
CA MET A 24 -5.29 -8.92 -4.55
C MET A 24 -6.64 -9.07 -3.85
N LEU A 25 -7.18 -8.00 -3.26
CA LEU A 25 -8.52 -8.00 -2.67
C LEU A 25 -9.61 -8.20 -3.72
N VAL A 26 -9.52 -7.50 -4.85
CA VAL A 26 -10.48 -7.63 -5.96
C VAL A 26 -10.47 -9.06 -6.51
N ALA A 27 -9.28 -9.65 -6.73
CA ALA A 27 -9.15 -11.03 -7.17
C ALA A 27 -9.75 -12.02 -6.15
N THR A 28 -9.53 -11.78 -4.85
CA THR A 28 -10.08 -12.62 -3.78
C THR A 28 -11.61 -12.52 -3.71
N ILE A 29 -12.18 -11.33 -3.91
CA ILE A 29 -13.63 -11.11 -3.96
C ILE A 29 -14.23 -11.81 -5.18
N MET A 30 -13.61 -11.68 -6.36
CA MET A 30 -14.07 -12.38 -7.57
C MET A 30 -14.00 -13.91 -7.41
N TYR A 31 -12.93 -14.41 -6.79
CA TYR A 31 -12.80 -15.84 -6.49
C TYR A 31 -13.89 -16.34 -5.53
N PHE A 32 -14.27 -15.53 -4.55
CA PHE A 32 -15.39 -15.86 -3.65
C PHE A 32 -16.74 -15.94 -4.38
N SER A 33 -16.94 -15.16 -5.45
CA SER A 33 -18.17 -15.26 -6.25
C SER A 33 -18.27 -16.56 -7.05
N THR A 34 -17.16 -17.28 -7.27
CA THR A 34 -17.13 -18.50 -8.09
C THR A 34 -16.87 -19.77 -7.28
N VAL A 35 -16.24 -19.67 -6.10
CA VAL A 35 -15.84 -20.81 -5.27
C VAL A 35 -16.13 -20.52 -3.79
N SER A 36 -16.51 -21.55 -3.04
CA SER A 36 -16.68 -21.48 -1.59
C SER A 36 -15.39 -21.04 -0.88
N ILE A 37 -15.53 -20.28 0.21
CA ILE A 37 -14.37 -19.75 0.96
C ILE A 37 -13.49 -20.89 1.44
N SER A 38 -12.23 -20.86 1.01
CA SER A 38 -11.18 -21.70 1.53
C SER A 38 -10.29 -20.90 2.49
N TRP A 39 -9.50 -21.62 3.29
CA TRP A 39 -8.46 -21.02 4.14
C TRP A 39 -7.55 -20.05 3.38
N MET A 40 -7.28 -20.33 2.10
CA MET A 40 -6.43 -19.50 1.24
C MET A 40 -7.02 -18.12 0.97
N SER A 41 -8.35 -18.00 0.91
CA SER A 41 -9.04 -16.73 0.73
C SER A 41 -8.88 -15.80 1.93
N TYR A 42 -8.88 -16.35 3.16
CA TYR A 42 -8.62 -15.56 4.37
C TYR A 42 -7.21 -14.98 4.38
N VAL A 43 -6.22 -15.77 3.97
CA VAL A 43 -4.84 -15.30 3.82
C VAL A 43 -4.77 -14.16 2.80
N GLY A 44 -5.46 -14.28 1.66
CA GLY A 44 -5.53 -13.23 0.64
C GLY A 44 -6.10 -11.91 1.17
N ILE A 45 -7.18 -11.98 1.96
CA ILE A 45 -7.81 -10.78 2.56
C ILE A 45 -6.87 -10.12 3.58
N ILE A 46 -6.24 -10.91 4.46
CA ILE A 46 -5.33 -10.39 5.49
C ILE A 46 -4.11 -9.73 4.84
N VAL A 47 -3.49 -10.40 3.87
CA VAL A 47 -2.32 -9.88 3.15
C VAL A 47 -2.68 -8.62 2.36
N GLY A 48 -3.80 -8.64 1.62
CA GLY A 48 -4.28 -7.48 0.87
C GLY A 48 -4.57 -6.28 1.79
N GLY A 49 -5.21 -6.52 2.93
CA GLY A 49 -5.46 -5.49 3.94
C GLY A 49 -4.17 -4.91 4.55
N LEU A 50 -3.19 -5.75 4.86
CA LEU A 50 -1.88 -5.32 5.35
C LEU A 50 -1.14 -4.46 4.32
N MET A 51 -1.11 -4.88 3.05
CA MET A 51 -0.46 -4.13 1.98
C MET A 51 -1.08 -2.73 1.80
N LEU A 52 -2.40 -2.63 1.88
CA LEU A 52 -3.11 -1.34 1.89
C LEU A 52 -2.75 -0.47 3.09
N GLY A 53 -2.73 -1.07 4.28
CA GLY A 53 -2.40 -0.37 5.53
C GLY A 53 -0.99 0.20 5.51
N ILE A 54 0.00 -0.63 5.13
CA ILE A 54 1.41 -0.24 5.04
C ILE A 54 1.60 0.83 3.97
N GLY A 55 1.07 0.63 2.75
CA GLY A 55 1.18 1.61 1.67
C GLY A 55 0.60 2.98 2.07
N SER A 56 -0.55 2.99 2.75
CA SER A 56 -1.18 4.21 3.25
C SER A 56 -0.35 4.90 4.34
N MET A 57 0.22 4.12 5.27
CA MET A 57 1.09 4.63 6.33
C MET A 57 2.35 5.28 5.75
N VAL A 58 3.00 4.63 4.78
CA VAL A 58 4.20 5.16 4.10
C VAL A 58 3.89 6.49 3.40
N ILE A 59 2.74 6.62 2.71
CA ILE A 59 2.34 7.89 2.09
C ILE A 59 2.13 8.99 3.14
N ARG A 60 1.48 8.68 4.27
CA ARG A 60 1.31 9.64 5.38
C ARG A 60 2.66 10.07 5.95
N PHE A 61 3.58 9.14 6.12
CA PHE A 61 4.92 9.42 6.63
C PHE A 61 5.72 10.31 5.67
N ILE A 62 5.67 10.03 4.37
CA ILE A 62 6.28 10.85 3.32
C ILE A 62 5.69 12.27 3.32
N LYS A 63 4.37 12.42 3.44
CA LYS A 63 3.73 13.74 3.54
C LYS A 63 4.25 14.51 4.75
N LYS A 64 4.38 13.85 5.91
CA LYS A 64 4.89 14.47 7.14
C LYS A 64 6.34 14.92 6.97
N LEU A 65 7.21 14.05 6.47
CA LEU A 65 8.61 14.39 6.16
C LEU A 65 8.75 15.59 5.22
N LYS A 66 7.90 15.66 4.17
CA LYS A 66 7.93 16.77 3.23
C LYS A 66 7.47 18.10 3.85
N LEU A 67 6.56 18.05 4.83
CA LEU A 67 6.11 19.24 5.57
C LEU A 67 7.19 19.75 6.53
N ASP A 68 7.84 18.85 7.28
CA ASP A 68 8.96 19.18 8.18
C ASP A 68 10.11 19.89 7.43
N ILE A 69 10.43 19.42 6.21
CA ILE A 69 11.47 20.04 5.38
C ILE A 69 11.06 21.47 4.97
N LYS A 70 9.78 21.69 4.66
CA LYS A 70 9.28 23.00 4.22
C LYS A 70 9.18 24.02 5.36
N SER A 71 8.97 23.59 6.61
CA SER A 71 8.93 24.50 7.76
C SER A 71 10.31 24.88 8.29
N SER A 72 11.37 24.17 7.88
CA SER A 72 12.74 24.41 8.34
C SER A 72 13.52 25.40 7.46
N HIS A 73 12.86 26.04 6.48
CA HIS A 73 13.45 26.99 5.53
C HIS A 73 12.59 28.26 5.46
#